data_AF-A0AAU9IRA3-F1
#
_entry.id   AF-A0AAU9IRA3-F1
#
_cell.length_a   1.000
_cell.length_b   1.000
_cell.length_c   1.000
_cell.angle_alpha   90.00
_cell.angle_beta   90.00
_cell.angle_gamma   90.00
#
_symmetry.space_group_name_H-M   'P 1'
#
loop_
_entity.id
_entity.type
_entity.pdbx_description
1 polymer ?
#
loop_
_entity_poly.entity_id
_entity_poly.type
_entity_poly.pdbx_seq_one_letter_code
_entity_poly.pdbx_strand_id
1 'polypeptide(L)'
;MESGIIQSSLQENLNKSSKNSQAVSDNQESAADSNIFVEKLKLKQCSFIDNLKLASTYLQNVDEAPPRLAERLSKEIKVLSRGLPLDKSCSIFIGIDSNQMRYMSGVIAGSEGTPYAHGLFFFDIFCGPDFPRSPPQVTLKTTGNGEAYFGPNLYSNGYVCLSIINTWSGDESERWNSNKNILQVLLSIQALVMDNNIIQKEPGLYYLDVNCPDSVIFQNAVKYLNIKYAMIKNMRTPPAGFEELVHDYFQLKREFILMEINQWLDKAKNESHHFSQQSIAQSYNPGLCQRMHNEGFFKVLSEIGRELETEFDARYGPCEIKLKLYNRDK
;
A
#
# COMPACT_ATOMS: atom_id res chain seq x y z
N MET A 1 -0.72 -18.45 -24.46
CA MET A 1 -0.14 -19.30 -23.40
C MET A 1 0.18 -18.50 -22.12
N GLU A 2 0.16 -17.17 -22.17
CA GLU A 2 0.45 -16.27 -21.02
C GLU A 2 -0.75 -16.01 -20.07
N SER A 3 -2.00 -16.20 -20.52
CA SER A 3 -3.20 -15.98 -19.69
C SER A 3 -3.49 -17.10 -18.68
N GLY A 4 -2.95 -18.30 -18.89
CA GLY A 4 -3.14 -19.46 -18.01
C GLY A 4 -2.30 -19.43 -16.72
N ILE A 5 -1.15 -18.74 -16.76
CA ILE A 5 -0.20 -18.67 -15.63
C ILE A 5 -0.70 -17.69 -14.55
N ILE A 6 -1.46 -16.66 -14.94
CA ILE A 6 -2.02 -15.65 -14.03
C ILE A 6 -3.26 -16.20 -13.29
N GLN A 7 -4.10 -16.99 -13.96
CA GLN A 7 -5.22 -17.66 -13.28
C GLN A 7 -4.74 -18.74 -12.32
N SER A 8 -3.70 -19.50 -12.68
CA SER A 8 -3.10 -20.46 -11.74
C SER A 8 -2.46 -19.75 -10.55
N SER A 9 -1.83 -18.58 -10.74
CA SER A 9 -1.23 -17.82 -9.63
C SER A 9 -2.27 -17.13 -8.73
N LEU A 10 -3.39 -16.63 -9.27
CA LEU A 10 -4.50 -16.09 -8.47
C LEU A 10 -5.17 -17.18 -7.62
N GLN A 11 -5.47 -18.35 -8.19
CA GLN A 11 -6.00 -19.48 -7.43
C GLN A 11 -4.97 -20.10 -6.50
N GLU A 12 -3.70 -20.20 -6.89
CA GLU A 12 -2.63 -20.69 -5.99
C GLU A 12 -2.34 -19.72 -4.84
N ASN A 13 -2.39 -18.40 -5.06
CA ASN A 13 -2.17 -17.42 -3.99
C ASN A 13 -3.35 -17.38 -3.01
N LEU A 14 -4.59 -17.49 -3.50
CA LEU A 14 -5.78 -17.67 -2.64
C LEU A 14 -5.74 -19.01 -1.88
N ASN A 15 -5.26 -20.09 -2.51
CA ASN A 15 -5.15 -21.42 -1.88
C ASN A 15 -3.93 -21.55 -0.94
N LYS A 16 -2.82 -20.87 -1.20
CA LYS A 16 -1.65 -20.80 -0.29
C LYS A 16 -1.95 -19.95 0.93
N SER A 17 -2.71 -18.84 0.77
CA SER A 17 -3.27 -18.07 1.88
C SER A 17 -4.21 -18.93 2.76
N SER A 18 -4.94 -19.87 2.15
CA SER A 18 -5.86 -20.77 2.87
C SER A 18 -5.20 -22.01 3.49
N LYS A 19 -3.95 -22.36 3.14
CA LYS A 19 -3.26 -23.58 3.61
C LYS A 19 -2.13 -23.36 4.62
N ASN A 20 -1.70 -22.11 4.85
CA ASN A 20 -0.72 -21.80 5.90
C ASN A 20 -1.31 -21.60 7.30
N SER A 21 -2.59 -21.93 7.51
CA SER A 21 -3.31 -21.78 8.79
C SER A 21 -3.14 -22.97 9.75
N GLN A 22 -2.27 -23.94 9.46
CA GLN A 22 -2.10 -25.14 10.29
C GLN A 22 -0.65 -25.38 10.68
N ALA A 23 -0.11 -24.46 11.48
CA ALA A 23 0.80 -24.77 12.58
C ALA A 23 1.00 -23.47 13.36
N VAL A 24 0.51 -23.42 14.60
CA VAL A 24 1.17 -22.83 15.79
C VAL A 24 0.12 -22.85 16.92
N SER A 25 0.40 -23.65 17.93
CA SER A 25 -0.22 -23.60 19.24
C SER A 25 0.27 -22.33 19.95
N ASP A 26 -0.49 -21.23 19.88
CA ASP A 26 -0.45 -20.05 20.76
C ASP A 26 -1.69 -19.18 20.44
N ASN A 27 -2.88 -19.62 20.88
CA ASN A 27 -4.17 -19.16 20.31
C ASN A 27 -5.15 -18.60 21.34
N GLN A 28 -4.71 -17.66 22.18
CA GLN A 28 -5.64 -16.85 22.98
C GLN A 28 -5.34 -15.34 22.94
N GLU A 29 -4.08 -14.93 22.85
CA GLU A 29 -3.70 -13.50 22.81
C GLU A 29 -3.90 -12.88 21.41
N SER A 30 -3.60 -13.64 20.34
CA SER A 30 -3.69 -13.16 18.94
C SER A 30 -5.12 -12.84 18.48
N ALA A 31 -6.11 -13.59 18.97
CA ALA A 31 -7.52 -13.46 18.62
C ALA A 31 -8.18 -12.24 19.27
N ALA A 32 -7.85 -11.96 20.54
CA ALA A 32 -8.38 -10.80 21.27
C ALA A 32 -7.94 -9.49 20.62
N ASP A 33 -6.65 -9.36 20.27
CA ASP A 33 -6.11 -8.19 19.60
C ASP A 33 -6.65 -8.04 18.16
N SER A 34 -6.95 -9.16 17.48
CA SER A 34 -7.59 -9.12 16.16
C SER A 34 -9.00 -8.55 16.25
N ASN A 35 -9.73 -8.95 17.30
CA ASN A 35 -11.07 -8.44 17.55
C ASN A 35 -11.05 -6.94 17.86
N ILE A 36 -10.12 -6.46 18.70
CA ILE A 36 -9.99 -5.02 19.02
C ILE A 36 -9.65 -4.18 17.78
N PHE A 37 -8.73 -4.66 16.93
CA PHE A 37 -8.35 -3.96 15.70
C PHE A 37 -9.55 -3.74 14.78
N VAL A 38 -10.29 -4.82 14.51
CA VAL A 38 -11.48 -4.77 13.66
C VAL A 38 -12.56 -3.90 14.30
N GLU A 39 -12.86 -4.09 15.59
CA GLU A 39 -13.88 -3.32 16.31
C GLU A 39 -13.63 -1.81 16.26
N LYS A 40 -12.40 -1.36 16.50
CA LYS A 40 -12.06 0.08 16.49
C LYS A 40 -12.10 0.70 15.10
N LEU A 41 -11.66 -0.03 14.07
CA LEU A 41 -11.47 0.54 12.74
C LEU A 41 -12.67 0.33 11.79
N LYS A 42 -13.61 -0.55 12.14
CA LYS A 42 -14.78 -0.87 11.30
C LYS A 42 -15.59 0.37 10.89
N LEU A 43 -15.80 1.30 11.83
CA LEU A 43 -16.55 2.52 11.55
C LEU A 43 -15.79 3.52 10.67
N LYS A 44 -14.47 3.38 10.57
CA LYS A 44 -13.61 4.25 9.74
C LYS A 44 -13.35 3.66 8.34
N GLN A 45 -13.82 2.44 8.07
CA GLN A 45 -13.58 1.72 6.82
C GLN A 45 -14.22 2.38 5.60
N CYS A 46 -15.39 2.98 5.76
CA CYS A 46 -16.08 3.73 4.72
C CYS A 46 -16.68 4.99 5.35
N SER A 47 -16.00 6.13 5.14
CA SER A 47 -16.30 7.39 5.83
C SER A 47 -16.73 8.47 4.84
N PHE A 48 -17.68 9.31 5.24
CA PHE A 48 -17.99 10.55 4.52
C PHE A 48 -17.15 11.68 5.11
N ILE A 49 -16.44 12.41 4.26
CA ILE A 49 -15.47 13.44 4.65
C ILE A 49 -15.87 14.75 3.99
N ASP A 50 -16.03 15.79 4.80
CA ASP A 50 -16.38 17.11 4.30
C ASP A 50 -15.21 17.73 3.54
N ASN A 51 -15.52 18.29 2.37
CA ASN A 51 -14.57 18.99 1.50
C ASN A 51 -13.37 18.15 1.04
N LEU A 52 -13.46 16.81 1.09
CA LEU A 52 -12.43 15.90 0.57
C LEU A 52 -12.00 16.26 -0.86
N LYS A 53 -12.95 16.70 -1.71
CA LYS A 53 -12.70 17.10 -3.09
C LYS A 53 -11.64 18.20 -3.23
N LEU A 54 -11.44 19.06 -2.21
CA LEU A 54 -10.46 20.14 -2.26
C LEU A 54 -9.01 19.63 -2.32
N ALA A 55 -8.76 18.42 -1.82
CA ALA A 55 -7.44 17.76 -1.90
C ALA A 55 -7.24 16.97 -3.20
N SER A 56 -8.28 16.85 -4.04
CA SER A 56 -8.25 16.05 -5.27
C SER A 56 -7.49 16.75 -6.38
N THR A 57 -6.63 15.99 -7.05
CA THR A 57 -5.96 16.38 -8.30
C THR A 57 -6.94 16.55 -9.47
N TYR A 58 -8.16 16.03 -9.33
CA TYR A 58 -9.23 16.09 -10.33
C TYR A 58 -10.20 17.25 -10.11
N LEU A 59 -9.89 18.20 -9.22
CA LEU A 59 -10.77 19.33 -8.90
C LEU A 59 -11.08 20.20 -10.12
N GLN A 60 -10.16 20.29 -11.07
CA GLN A 60 -10.35 21.05 -12.32
C GLN A 60 -11.35 20.40 -13.30
N ASN A 61 -11.82 19.17 -13.02
CA ASN A 61 -12.89 18.55 -13.82
C ASN A 61 -14.25 19.13 -13.41
N VAL A 62 -14.68 20.17 -14.14
CA VAL A 62 -15.88 20.98 -13.83
C VAL A 62 -17.16 20.43 -14.46
N ASP A 63 -17.09 19.29 -15.16
CA ASP A 63 -18.25 18.73 -15.86
C ASP A 63 -19.41 18.45 -14.89
N GLU A 64 -20.61 18.83 -15.31
CA GLU A 64 -21.83 18.51 -14.58
C GLU A 64 -22.02 16.99 -14.52
N ALA A 65 -22.26 16.47 -13.31
CA ALA A 65 -22.51 15.05 -13.13
C ALA A 65 -23.88 14.67 -13.71
N PRO A 66 -23.97 13.69 -14.63
CA PRO A 66 -25.26 13.26 -15.16
C PRO A 66 -26.09 12.57 -14.05
N PRO A 67 -27.42 12.67 -14.05
CA PRO A 67 -28.26 12.12 -12.97
C PRO A 67 -28.02 10.62 -12.70
N ARG A 68 -27.79 9.83 -13.76
CA ARG A 68 -27.50 8.39 -13.65
C ARG A 68 -26.19 8.07 -12.92
N LEU A 69 -25.23 9.01 -12.88
CA LEU A 69 -23.98 8.85 -12.16
C LEU A 69 -24.25 8.75 -10.65
N ALA A 70 -25.14 9.58 -10.11
CA ALA A 70 -25.49 9.54 -8.69
C ALA A 70 -26.10 8.18 -8.27
N GLU A 71 -26.97 7.61 -9.10
CA GLU A 71 -27.53 6.27 -8.87
C GLU A 71 -26.44 5.19 -8.91
N ARG A 72 -25.50 5.27 -9.86
CA ARG A 72 -24.38 4.33 -9.93
C ARG A 72 -23.47 4.45 -8.71
N LEU A 73 -23.08 5.66 -8.33
CA LEU A 73 -22.23 5.91 -7.16
C LEU A 73 -22.88 5.42 -5.87
N SER A 74 -24.19 5.59 -5.73
CA SER A 74 -24.94 5.04 -4.59
C SER A 74 -24.85 3.51 -4.51
N LYS A 75 -24.77 2.81 -5.65
CA LYS A 75 -24.53 1.36 -5.69
C LYS A 75 -23.07 1.02 -5.35
N GLU A 76 -22.10 1.77 -5.86
CA GLU A 76 -20.69 1.62 -5.49
C GLU A 76 -20.48 1.72 -3.98
N ILE A 77 -21.02 2.77 -3.36
CA ILE A 77 -20.89 3.01 -1.91
C ILE A 77 -21.47 1.85 -1.12
N LYS A 78 -22.62 1.29 -1.51
CA LYS A 78 -23.19 0.12 -0.85
C LYS A 78 -22.28 -1.12 -0.92
N VAL A 79 -21.58 -1.30 -2.04
CA VAL A 79 -20.60 -2.39 -2.19
C VAL A 79 -19.37 -2.13 -1.32
N LEU A 80 -18.84 -0.90 -1.34
CA LEU A 80 -17.69 -0.49 -0.56
C LEU A 80 -17.94 -0.62 0.96
N SER A 81 -19.08 -0.14 1.47
CA SER A 81 -19.42 -0.20 2.90
C SER A 81 -19.55 -1.63 3.47
N ARG A 82 -19.53 -2.67 2.62
CA ARG A 82 -19.72 -4.07 3.04
C ARG A 82 -18.59 -5.01 2.64
N GLY A 83 -17.87 -4.67 1.56
CA GLY A 83 -16.93 -5.59 0.91
C GLY A 83 -15.45 -5.27 1.08
N LEU A 84 -15.12 -4.15 1.75
CA LEU A 84 -13.72 -3.79 1.99
C LEU A 84 -13.08 -4.79 2.98
N PRO A 85 -11.85 -5.28 2.72
CA PRO A 85 -11.09 -6.06 3.68
C PRO A 85 -10.76 -5.23 4.93
N LEU A 86 -10.97 -5.81 6.11
CA LEU A 86 -10.49 -5.28 7.40
C LEU A 86 -9.92 -6.43 8.20
N ASP A 87 -8.62 -6.63 8.06
CA ASP A 87 -7.86 -7.62 8.81
C ASP A 87 -6.51 -7.01 9.22
N LYS A 88 -5.89 -7.59 10.24
CA LYS A 88 -4.54 -7.21 10.65
C LYS A 88 -3.55 -7.36 9.49
N SER A 89 -3.61 -8.43 8.72
CA SER A 89 -2.65 -8.67 7.63
C SER A 89 -2.85 -7.70 6.47
N CYS A 90 -4.10 -7.35 6.15
CA CYS A 90 -4.45 -6.46 5.05
C CYS A 90 -5.76 -5.71 5.31
N SER A 91 -5.79 -4.41 5.03
CA SER A 91 -6.95 -3.56 5.26
C SER A 91 -7.10 -2.52 4.15
N ILE A 92 -8.35 -2.22 3.79
CA ILE A 92 -8.67 -1.14 2.86
C ILE A 92 -9.72 -0.24 3.50
N PHE A 93 -9.50 1.07 3.40
CA PHE A 93 -10.41 2.11 3.84
C PHE A 93 -10.77 3.01 2.65
N ILE A 94 -11.90 3.71 2.75
CA ILE A 94 -12.29 4.72 1.77
C ILE A 94 -12.93 5.93 2.44
N GLY A 95 -12.49 7.11 2.02
CA GLY A 95 -13.17 8.37 2.26
C GLY A 95 -13.96 8.80 1.03
N ILE A 96 -15.17 9.28 1.21
CA ILE A 96 -16.05 9.78 0.14
C ILE A 96 -16.39 11.23 0.46
N ASP A 97 -16.30 12.13 -0.52
CA ASP A 97 -16.69 13.53 -0.28
C ASP A 97 -18.19 13.61 0.05
N SER A 98 -18.53 14.23 1.19
CA SER A 98 -19.91 14.34 1.70
C SER A 98 -20.87 15.03 0.72
N ASN A 99 -20.36 15.94 -0.11
CA ASN A 99 -21.17 16.76 -1.01
C ASN A 99 -21.11 16.28 -2.46
N GLN A 100 -20.02 15.63 -2.86
CA GLN A 100 -19.77 15.16 -4.22
C GLN A 100 -19.16 13.76 -4.23
N MET A 101 -20.00 12.74 -4.09
CA MET A 101 -19.63 11.31 -4.03
C MET A 101 -18.74 10.78 -5.16
N ARG A 102 -18.57 11.54 -6.26
CA ARG A 102 -17.66 11.19 -7.36
C ARG A 102 -16.18 11.38 -7.00
N TYR A 103 -15.88 12.12 -5.94
CA TYR A 103 -14.55 12.27 -5.37
C TYR A 103 -14.42 11.34 -4.16
N MET A 104 -13.41 10.48 -4.19
CA MET A 104 -13.12 9.54 -3.13
C MET A 104 -11.61 9.49 -2.89
N SER A 105 -11.21 9.03 -1.70
CA SER A 105 -9.83 8.67 -1.43
C SER A 105 -9.76 7.26 -0.85
N GLY A 106 -9.13 6.36 -1.59
CA GLY A 106 -8.86 5.01 -1.13
C GLY A 106 -7.59 4.97 -0.28
N VAL A 107 -7.60 4.19 0.79
CA VAL A 107 -6.42 3.95 1.64
C VAL A 107 -6.18 2.45 1.69
N ILE A 108 -5.02 2.00 1.22
CA ILE A 108 -4.65 0.58 1.24
C ILE A 108 -3.51 0.41 2.23
N ALA A 109 -3.72 -0.42 3.25
CA ALA A 109 -2.66 -0.89 4.12
C ALA A 109 -1.88 -1.99 3.38
N GLY A 110 -0.57 -1.81 3.25
CA GLY A 110 0.28 -2.82 2.61
C GLY A 110 0.33 -4.12 3.41
N SER A 111 0.33 -5.24 2.70
CA SER A 111 0.21 -6.58 3.28
C SER A 111 1.46 -6.98 4.07
N GLU A 112 1.27 -7.68 5.19
CA GLU A 112 2.34 -8.28 5.99
C GLU A 112 3.26 -9.18 5.16
N GLY A 113 4.55 -9.24 5.51
CA GLY A 113 5.54 -10.03 4.79
C GLY A 113 5.90 -9.51 3.39
N THR A 114 5.53 -8.26 3.07
CA THR A 114 5.91 -7.55 1.83
C THR A 114 6.70 -6.28 2.14
N PRO A 115 7.48 -5.71 1.20
CA PRO A 115 8.13 -4.42 1.38
C PRO A 115 7.17 -3.25 1.70
N TYR A 116 5.89 -3.42 1.42
CA TYR A 116 4.82 -2.44 1.67
C TYR A 116 4.17 -2.60 3.05
N ALA A 117 4.55 -3.64 3.81
CA ALA A 117 3.87 -4.04 5.03
C ALA A 117 3.52 -2.86 5.93
N HIS A 118 2.25 -2.83 6.33
CA HIS A 118 1.63 -1.91 7.27
C HIS A 118 1.63 -0.41 6.90
N GLY A 119 2.27 0.02 5.83
CA GLY A 119 2.19 1.40 5.36
C GLY A 119 0.80 1.74 4.84
N LEU A 120 0.35 2.97 5.07
CA LEU A 120 -0.91 3.48 4.51
C LEU A 120 -0.67 4.21 3.18
N PHE A 121 -1.14 3.61 2.09
CA PHE A 121 -1.05 4.17 0.75
C PHE A 121 -2.36 4.85 0.38
N PHE A 122 -2.30 6.17 0.17
CA PHE A 122 -3.46 6.99 -0.20
C PHE A 122 -3.56 7.11 -1.71
N PHE A 123 -4.77 6.91 -2.23
CA PHE A 123 -5.14 7.03 -3.63
C PHE A 123 -6.25 8.05 -3.76
N ASP A 124 -6.10 8.99 -4.68
CA ASP A 124 -7.15 9.94 -5.09
C ASP A 124 -7.94 9.29 -6.24
N ILE A 125 -9.26 9.20 -6.07
CA ILE A 125 -10.16 8.47 -6.96
C ILE A 125 -11.25 9.42 -7.43
N PHE A 126 -11.43 9.49 -8.75
CA PHE A 126 -12.45 10.33 -9.36
C PHE A 126 -13.28 9.55 -10.39
N CYS A 127 -14.60 9.60 -10.22
CA CYS A 127 -15.56 9.06 -11.17
C CYS A 127 -16.05 10.17 -12.11
N GLY A 128 -15.49 10.22 -13.33
CA GLY A 128 -15.88 11.21 -14.34
C GLY A 128 -17.33 11.05 -14.85
N PRO A 129 -17.82 11.98 -15.69
CA PRO A 129 -19.19 11.97 -16.20
C PRO A 129 -19.59 10.69 -16.94
N ASP A 130 -18.63 10.05 -17.60
CA ASP A 130 -18.84 8.80 -18.34
C ASP A 130 -18.79 7.53 -17.46
N PHE A 131 -18.57 7.65 -16.16
CA PHE A 131 -18.60 6.48 -15.27
C PHE A 131 -20.03 5.89 -15.19
N PRO A 132 -20.22 4.56 -15.29
CA PRO A 132 -19.20 3.49 -15.31
C PRO A 132 -18.84 2.99 -16.71
N ARG A 133 -19.16 3.71 -17.80
CA ARG A 133 -18.71 3.35 -19.15
C ARG A 133 -17.18 3.41 -19.25
N SER A 134 -16.61 4.47 -18.70
CA SER A 134 -15.17 4.64 -18.47
C SER A 134 -14.79 4.26 -17.03
N PRO A 135 -13.54 3.79 -16.79
CA PRO A 135 -13.05 3.51 -15.45
C PRO A 135 -12.97 4.76 -14.57
N PRO A 136 -12.90 4.62 -13.24
CA PRO A 136 -12.51 5.72 -12.39
C PRO A 136 -11.05 6.11 -12.69
N GLN A 137 -10.74 7.40 -12.54
CA GLN A 137 -9.36 7.88 -12.54
C GLN A 137 -8.77 7.64 -11.16
N VAL A 138 -7.54 7.14 -11.09
CA VAL A 138 -6.86 6.78 -9.83
C VAL A 138 -5.43 7.31 -9.85
N THR A 139 -5.06 8.05 -8.81
CA THR A 139 -3.70 8.59 -8.63
C THR A 139 -3.17 8.23 -7.25
N LEU A 140 -1.97 7.66 -7.19
CA LEU A 140 -1.25 7.48 -5.93
C LEU A 140 -0.84 8.85 -5.37
N LYS A 141 -1.23 9.13 -4.13
CA LYS A 141 -0.89 10.36 -3.39
C LYS A 141 0.30 10.17 -2.46
N THR A 142 0.53 8.95 -1.98
CA THR A 142 1.71 8.59 -1.18
C THR A 142 2.94 8.48 -2.08
N THR A 143 3.46 9.59 -2.58
CA THR A 143 4.62 9.63 -3.50
C THR A 143 5.81 10.41 -2.96
N GLY A 144 5.73 10.91 -1.72
CA GLY A 144 6.77 11.79 -1.18
C GLY A 144 6.99 13.05 -2.02
N ASN A 145 5.93 13.58 -2.66
CA ASN A 145 6.00 14.72 -3.58
C ASN A 145 6.88 14.45 -4.81
N GLY A 146 6.83 13.23 -5.36
CA GLY A 146 7.64 12.85 -6.53
C GLY A 146 8.93 12.12 -6.21
N GLU A 147 9.25 11.93 -4.92
CA GLU A 147 10.50 11.28 -4.48
C GLU A 147 10.42 9.76 -4.41
N ALA A 148 9.22 9.18 -4.30
CA ALA A 148 9.04 7.76 -4.02
C ALA A 148 8.47 7.00 -5.22
N TYR A 149 9.33 6.25 -5.91
CA TYR A 149 8.90 5.25 -6.88
C TYR A 149 8.73 3.91 -6.18
N PHE A 150 7.49 3.44 -6.07
CA PHE A 150 7.13 2.25 -5.28
C PHE A 150 7.14 0.95 -6.09
N GLY A 151 7.14 1.03 -7.41
CA GLY A 151 7.23 -0.14 -8.29
C GLY A 151 6.63 0.13 -9.68
N PRO A 152 6.69 -0.86 -10.58
CA PRO A 152 6.25 -0.72 -11.98
C PRO A 152 4.79 -0.30 -12.15
N ASN A 153 3.96 -0.50 -11.11
CA ASN A 153 2.57 -0.10 -11.12
C ASN A 153 2.28 1.18 -10.29
N LEU A 154 3.27 1.70 -9.54
CA LEU A 154 3.12 2.82 -8.61
C LEU A 154 4.26 3.83 -8.81
N TYR A 155 4.04 4.74 -9.74
CA TYR A 155 5.05 5.72 -10.15
C TYR A 155 5.17 6.87 -9.15
N SER A 156 6.34 7.51 -9.12
CA SER A 156 6.62 8.67 -8.28
C SER A 156 5.77 9.90 -8.63
N ASN A 157 5.35 10.05 -9.88
CA ASN A 157 4.41 11.10 -10.30
C ASN A 157 2.95 10.79 -9.92
N GLY A 158 2.68 9.65 -9.28
CA GLY A 158 1.34 9.22 -8.87
C GLY A 158 0.58 8.40 -9.91
N TYR A 159 1.15 8.15 -11.09
CA TYR A 159 0.52 7.30 -12.10
C TYR A 159 0.41 5.85 -11.61
N VAL A 160 -0.75 5.23 -11.85
CA VAL A 160 -1.05 3.84 -11.45
C VAL A 160 -1.29 3.00 -12.69
N CYS A 161 -0.49 1.95 -12.92
CA CYS A 161 -0.64 1.05 -14.07
C CYS A 161 -1.43 -0.21 -13.69
N LEU A 162 -2.66 -0.32 -14.16
CA LEU A 162 -3.47 -1.53 -14.03
C LEU A 162 -4.42 -1.67 -15.23
N SER A 163 -4.58 -2.91 -15.72
CA SER A 163 -5.50 -3.22 -16.82
C SER A 163 -6.95 -2.87 -16.45
N ILE A 164 -7.36 -3.09 -15.19
CA ILE A 164 -8.71 -2.82 -14.70
C ILE A 164 -9.12 -1.34 -14.79
N ILE A 165 -8.17 -0.40 -14.85
CA ILE A 165 -8.44 1.04 -15.08
C ILE A 165 -7.91 1.51 -16.43
N ASN A 166 -7.62 0.57 -17.34
CA ASN A 166 -7.15 0.80 -18.71
C ASN A 166 -5.83 1.58 -18.83
N THR A 167 -5.02 1.65 -17.78
CA THR A 167 -3.68 2.27 -17.81
C THR A 167 -2.55 1.28 -18.10
N TRP A 168 -2.89 0.00 -18.26
CA TRP A 168 -1.98 -1.06 -18.66
C TRP A 168 -2.64 -2.05 -19.64
N SER A 169 -1.83 -2.81 -20.36
CA SER A 169 -2.29 -3.92 -21.20
C SER A 169 -2.84 -5.06 -20.34
N GLY A 170 -3.80 -5.80 -20.89
CA GLY A 170 -4.42 -6.95 -20.22
C GLY A 170 -5.52 -7.53 -21.09
N ASP A 171 -5.95 -8.74 -20.77
CA ASP A 171 -7.01 -9.44 -21.50
C ASP A 171 -8.34 -8.68 -21.38
N GLU A 172 -9.27 -8.88 -22.33
CA GLU A 172 -10.58 -8.20 -22.32
C GLU A 172 -11.36 -8.41 -21.01
N SER A 173 -11.17 -9.57 -20.36
CA SER A 173 -11.77 -9.89 -19.07
C SER A 173 -11.18 -9.08 -17.92
N GLU A 174 -9.93 -8.64 -18.03
CA GLU A 174 -9.21 -7.86 -17.01
C GLU A 174 -9.48 -6.36 -17.15
N ARG A 175 -9.59 -5.88 -18.40
CA ARG A 175 -9.84 -4.47 -18.74
C ARG A 175 -11.15 -3.94 -18.17
N TRP A 176 -11.25 -2.63 -17.97
CA TRP A 176 -12.48 -2.04 -17.43
C TRP A 176 -13.70 -2.39 -18.28
N ASN A 177 -14.80 -2.76 -17.63
CA ASN A 177 -16.13 -2.76 -18.21
C ASN A 177 -17.13 -2.31 -17.16
N SER A 178 -18.32 -1.87 -17.57
CA SER A 178 -19.30 -1.25 -16.64
C SER A 178 -19.88 -2.19 -15.57
N ASN A 179 -19.60 -3.50 -15.64
CA ASN A 179 -19.96 -4.44 -14.59
C ASN A 179 -18.92 -4.47 -13.45
N LYS A 180 -17.71 -3.96 -13.69
CA LYS A 180 -16.69 -3.82 -12.66
C LYS A 180 -17.00 -2.65 -11.73
N ASN A 181 -16.42 -2.65 -10.53
CA ASN A 181 -16.70 -1.68 -9.47
C ASN A 181 -15.42 -1.16 -8.80
N ILE A 182 -15.54 -0.11 -7.98
CA ILE A 182 -14.39 0.54 -7.32
C ILE A 182 -13.71 -0.40 -6.33
N LEU A 183 -14.48 -1.25 -5.63
CA LEU A 183 -13.92 -2.25 -4.72
C LEU A 183 -12.96 -3.20 -5.47
N GLN A 184 -13.32 -3.67 -6.66
CA GLN A 184 -12.43 -4.50 -7.47
C GLN A 184 -11.15 -3.77 -7.87
N VAL A 185 -11.20 -2.47 -8.18
CA VAL A 185 -10.00 -1.67 -8.44
C VAL A 185 -9.07 -1.65 -7.21
N LEU A 186 -9.62 -1.39 -6.03
CA LEU A 186 -8.86 -1.37 -4.78
C LEU A 186 -8.25 -2.73 -4.44
N LEU A 187 -9.04 -3.81 -4.60
CA LEU A 187 -8.58 -5.19 -4.41
C LEU A 187 -7.48 -5.56 -5.41
N SER A 188 -7.59 -5.12 -6.67
CA SER A 188 -6.54 -5.34 -7.68
C SER A 188 -5.25 -4.63 -7.33
N ILE A 189 -5.30 -3.39 -6.82
CA ILE A 189 -4.09 -2.70 -6.35
C ILE A 189 -3.46 -3.51 -5.20
N GLN A 190 -4.24 -3.88 -4.19
CA GLN A 190 -3.71 -4.62 -3.04
C GLN A 190 -3.10 -5.98 -3.46
N ALA A 191 -3.80 -6.77 -4.26
CA ALA A 191 -3.41 -8.14 -4.58
C ALA A 191 -2.33 -8.25 -5.66
N LEU A 192 -2.32 -7.35 -6.65
CA LEU A 192 -1.41 -7.44 -7.80
C LEU A 192 -0.20 -6.53 -7.69
N VAL A 193 -0.25 -5.50 -6.85
CA VAL A 193 0.81 -4.48 -6.80
C VAL A 193 1.64 -4.61 -5.54
N MET A 194 1.01 -4.74 -4.38
CA MET A 194 1.67 -4.71 -3.07
C MET A 194 2.11 -6.12 -2.62
N ASP A 195 3.02 -6.74 -3.35
CA ASP A 195 3.63 -8.04 -3.02
C ASP A 195 5.17 -8.01 -3.11
N ASN A 196 5.83 -9.17 -2.93
CA ASN A 196 7.29 -9.30 -2.99
C ASN A 196 7.89 -9.26 -4.40
N ASN A 197 7.08 -9.56 -5.43
CA ASN A 197 7.49 -9.64 -6.82
C ASN A 197 7.42 -8.26 -7.49
N ILE A 198 8.25 -7.32 -7.02
CA ILE A 198 8.18 -5.92 -7.48
C ILE A 198 8.78 -5.76 -8.87
N ILE A 199 10.05 -6.14 -9.06
CA ILE A 199 10.76 -5.97 -10.34
C ILE A 199 10.20 -6.88 -11.44
N GLN A 200 9.65 -8.03 -11.06
CA GLN A 200 9.05 -9.01 -11.97
C GLN A 200 7.82 -8.46 -12.70
N LYS A 201 7.24 -7.36 -12.21
CA LYS A 201 6.11 -6.67 -12.86
C LYS A 201 6.55 -5.77 -14.01
N GLU A 202 7.86 -5.52 -14.16
CA GLU A 202 8.38 -4.84 -15.35
C GLU A 202 8.24 -5.73 -16.60
N PRO A 203 7.89 -5.14 -17.76
CA PRO A 203 7.89 -5.87 -19.03
C PRO A 203 9.21 -6.58 -19.28
N GLY A 204 9.13 -7.90 -19.50
CA GLY A 204 10.28 -8.73 -19.83
C GLY A 204 11.13 -9.16 -18.64
N LEU A 205 10.74 -8.92 -17.39
CA LEU A 205 11.51 -9.33 -16.20
C LEU A 205 10.81 -10.37 -15.30
N TYR A 206 9.68 -10.91 -15.75
CA TYR A 206 8.87 -11.87 -14.99
C TYR A 206 9.62 -13.15 -14.57
N TYR A 207 10.71 -13.49 -15.25
CA TYR A 207 11.52 -14.69 -14.99
C TYR A 207 12.56 -14.50 -13.86
N LEU A 208 12.75 -13.28 -13.35
CA LEU A 208 13.74 -13.01 -12.31
C LEU A 208 13.31 -13.63 -10.98
N ASP A 209 14.23 -14.31 -10.30
CA ASP A 209 14.02 -14.81 -8.94
C ASP A 209 13.77 -13.65 -7.96
N VAL A 210 12.80 -13.81 -7.06
CA VAL A 210 12.44 -12.79 -6.07
C VAL A 210 13.58 -12.45 -5.11
N ASN A 211 14.55 -13.35 -4.93
CA ASN A 211 15.73 -13.17 -4.09
C ASN A 211 16.98 -12.83 -4.91
N CYS A 212 16.87 -12.57 -6.21
CA CYS A 212 18.01 -12.11 -6.99
C CYS A 212 18.49 -10.74 -6.46
N PRO A 213 19.79 -10.39 -6.61
CA PRO A 213 20.34 -9.16 -6.05
C PRO A 213 19.56 -7.90 -6.43
N ASP A 214 19.12 -7.77 -7.68
CA ASP A 214 18.34 -6.60 -8.13
C ASP A 214 16.96 -6.52 -7.49
N SER A 215 16.28 -7.66 -7.35
CA SER A 215 14.99 -7.74 -6.67
C SER A 215 15.15 -7.33 -5.20
N VAL A 216 16.18 -7.82 -4.51
CA VAL A 216 16.45 -7.47 -3.11
C VAL A 216 16.76 -5.98 -2.96
N ILE A 217 17.57 -5.40 -3.84
CA ILE A 217 17.86 -3.95 -3.84
C ILE A 217 16.56 -3.15 -4.00
N PHE A 218 15.69 -3.54 -4.94
CA PHE A 218 14.42 -2.87 -5.17
C PHE A 218 13.51 -2.97 -3.95
N GLN A 219 13.36 -4.17 -3.39
CA GLN A 219 12.56 -4.39 -2.18
C GLN A 219 13.08 -3.56 -1.00
N ASN A 220 14.40 -3.43 -0.85
CA ASN A 220 15.02 -2.63 0.20
C ASN A 220 14.77 -1.13 0.02
N ALA A 221 14.81 -0.63 -1.22
CA ALA A 221 14.38 0.74 -1.52
C ALA A 221 12.91 0.96 -1.13
N VAL A 222 12.02 0.03 -1.49
CA VAL A 222 10.59 0.11 -1.16
C VAL A 222 10.34 0.07 0.35
N LYS A 223 11.01 -0.81 1.11
CA LYS A 223 10.92 -0.84 2.59
C LYS A 223 11.25 0.52 3.20
N TYR A 224 12.34 1.15 2.74
CA TYR A 224 12.72 2.48 3.21
C TYR A 224 11.66 3.55 2.87
N LEU A 225 11.21 3.59 1.61
CA LEU A 225 10.20 4.56 1.16
C LEU A 225 8.85 4.36 1.86
N ASN A 226 8.50 3.10 2.15
CA ASN A 226 7.31 2.72 2.89
C ASN A 226 7.33 3.30 4.30
N ILE A 227 8.41 3.06 5.06
CA ILE A 227 8.57 3.67 6.40
C ILE A 227 8.53 5.19 6.32
N LYS A 228 9.26 5.79 5.38
CA LYS A 228 9.37 7.26 5.27
C LYS A 228 8.05 7.94 4.91
N TYR A 229 7.36 7.45 3.88
CA TYR A 229 6.22 8.16 3.29
C TYR A 229 4.86 7.55 3.60
N ALA A 230 4.77 6.22 3.70
CA ALA A 230 3.51 5.55 4.00
C ALA A 230 3.28 5.38 5.52
N MET A 231 4.32 5.59 6.35
CA MET A 231 4.20 5.59 7.83
C MET A 231 4.51 6.97 8.43
N ILE A 232 5.77 7.39 8.48
CA ILE A 232 6.22 8.60 9.20
C ILE A 232 5.51 9.85 8.66
N LYS A 233 5.54 10.10 7.34
CA LYS A 233 4.87 11.26 6.74
C LYS A 233 3.38 11.28 7.05
N ASN A 234 2.70 10.13 6.94
CA ASN A 234 1.27 10.05 7.23
C ASN A 234 0.97 10.33 8.71
N MET A 235 1.78 9.84 9.64
CA MET A 235 1.64 10.17 11.05
C MET A 235 1.85 11.67 11.28
N ARG A 236 2.91 12.26 10.72
CA ARG A 236 3.25 13.68 10.90
C ARG A 236 2.21 14.63 10.29
N THR A 237 1.79 14.35 9.07
CA THR A 237 0.89 15.17 8.27
C THR A 237 -0.17 14.27 7.64
N PRO A 238 -1.14 13.77 8.44
CA PRO A 238 -2.22 12.94 7.93
C PRO A 238 -3.01 13.71 6.86
N PRO A 239 -3.47 13.04 5.78
CA PRO A 239 -4.39 13.66 4.84
C PRO A 239 -5.66 14.13 5.53
N ALA A 240 -6.18 15.29 5.10
CA ALA A 240 -7.37 15.91 5.70
C ALA A 240 -8.57 14.94 5.72
N GLY A 241 -9.19 14.78 6.89
CA GLY A 241 -10.31 13.87 7.11
C GLY A 241 -9.92 12.43 7.46
N PHE A 242 -8.62 12.11 7.47
CA PHE A 242 -8.09 10.79 7.84
C PHE A 242 -7.24 10.81 9.12
N GLU A 243 -7.24 11.92 9.87
CA GLU A 243 -6.43 12.11 11.08
C GLU A 243 -6.69 11.00 12.10
N GLU A 244 -7.96 10.73 12.42
CA GLU A 244 -8.33 9.68 13.36
C GLU A 244 -8.02 8.28 12.82
N LEU A 245 -8.25 8.03 11.53
CA LEU A 245 -7.93 6.73 10.93
C LEU A 245 -6.44 6.45 11.04
N VAL A 246 -5.60 7.41 10.65
CA VAL A 246 -4.14 7.29 10.69
C VAL A 246 -3.68 7.09 12.14
N HIS A 247 -4.19 7.89 13.07
CA HIS A 247 -3.86 7.77 14.49
C HIS A 247 -4.20 6.37 15.04
N ASP A 248 -5.46 5.95 14.91
CA ASP A 248 -5.93 4.69 15.50
C ASP A 248 -5.27 3.49 14.85
N TYR A 249 -5.10 3.52 13.51
CA TYR A 249 -4.42 2.45 12.78
C TYR A 249 -2.98 2.29 13.26
N PHE A 250 -2.19 3.36 13.32
CA PHE A 250 -0.78 3.27 13.72
C PHE A 250 -0.61 2.99 15.21
N GLN A 251 -1.52 3.44 16.07
CA GLN A 251 -1.54 3.06 17.48
C GLN A 251 -1.72 1.54 17.62
N LEU A 252 -2.73 0.97 16.95
CA LEU A 252 -3.05 -0.45 17.03
C LEU A 252 -2.01 -1.33 16.33
N LYS A 253 -1.35 -0.80 15.29
CA LYS A 253 -0.36 -1.55 14.49
C LYS A 253 1.07 -1.43 14.98
N ARG A 254 1.34 -0.57 15.95
CA ARG A 254 2.69 -0.22 16.38
C ARG A 254 3.58 -1.43 16.64
N GLU A 255 3.14 -2.36 17.49
CA GLU A 255 3.94 -3.53 17.86
C GLU A 255 4.25 -4.42 16.65
N PHE A 256 3.23 -4.71 15.84
CA PHE A 256 3.37 -5.46 14.59
C PHE A 256 4.36 -4.79 13.62
N ILE A 257 4.29 -3.47 13.48
CA ILE A 257 5.20 -2.69 12.63
C ILE A 257 6.65 -2.81 13.14
N LEU A 258 6.86 -2.65 14.45
CA LEU A 258 8.20 -2.75 15.04
C LEU A 258 8.76 -4.17 14.94
N MET A 259 7.92 -5.20 15.05
CA MET A 259 8.30 -6.60 14.84
C MET A 259 8.69 -6.87 13.39
N GLU A 260 7.89 -6.44 12.41
CA GLU A 260 8.19 -6.61 10.98
C GLU A 260 9.50 -5.89 10.60
N ILE A 261 9.71 -4.65 11.06
CA ILE A 261 10.95 -3.91 10.80
C ILE A 261 12.15 -4.58 11.49
N ASN A 262 11.98 -5.17 12.67
CA ASN A 262 13.03 -5.96 13.30
C ASN A 262 13.42 -7.17 12.44
N GLN A 263 12.47 -7.85 11.80
CA GLN A 263 12.79 -8.91 10.85
C GLN A 263 13.57 -8.38 9.63
N TRP A 264 13.22 -7.20 9.13
CA TRP A 264 13.97 -6.56 8.04
C TRP A 264 15.39 -6.16 8.47
N LEU A 265 15.56 -5.64 9.68
CA LEU A 265 16.87 -5.31 10.27
C LEU A 265 17.74 -6.55 10.47
N ASP A 266 17.17 -7.64 11.00
CA ASP A 266 17.87 -8.91 11.19
C ASP A 266 18.34 -9.50 9.85
N LYS A 267 17.50 -9.45 8.80
CA LYS A 267 17.89 -9.83 7.44
C LYS A 267 18.99 -8.93 6.89
N ALA A 268 18.80 -7.61 6.93
CA ALA A 268 19.76 -6.63 6.40
C ALA A 268 21.14 -6.72 7.08
N LYS A 269 21.19 -7.09 8.38
CA LYS A 269 22.45 -7.28 9.12
C LYS A 269 23.25 -8.48 8.62
N ASN A 270 22.56 -9.54 8.19
CA ASN A 270 23.16 -10.80 7.74
C ASN A 270 23.42 -10.83 6.22
N GLU A 271 22.87 -9.87 5.48
CA GLU A 271 23.02 -9.76 4.03
C GLU A 271 24.32 -9.05 3.64
N SER A 272 25.25 -9.79 3.03
CA SER A 272 26.44 -9.26 2.37
C SER A 272 26.16 -9.03 0.88
N HIS A 273 25.19 -8.19 0.54
CA HIS A 273 24.85 -7.94 -0.87
C HIS A 273 25.81 -6.94 -1.50
N HIS A 274 26.46 -7.34 -2.58
CA HIS A 274 27.18 -6.42 -3.46
C HIS A 274 26.16 -5.67 -4.31
N PHE A 275 25.99 -4.38 -4.01
CA PHE A 275 25.10 -3.51 -4.76
C PHE A 275 25.62 -3.36 -6.20
N SER A 276 24.83 -3.76 -7.19
CA SER A 276 25.15 -3.51 -8.59
C SER A 276 24.74 -2.09 -8.97
N GLN A 277 25.66 -1.30 -9.53
CA GLN A 277 25.33 0.02 -10.09
C GLN A 277 24.41 -0.06 -11.32
N GLN A 278 24.22 -1.26 -11.87
CA GLN A 278 23.33 -1.51 -13.01
C GLN A 278 21.93 -1.98 -12.60
N SER A 279 21.61 -1.97 -11.30
CA SER A 279 20.30 -2.40 -10.81
C SER A 279 19.19 -1.50 -11.35
N ILE A 280 18.08 -2.07 -11.79
CA ILE A 280 16.90 -1.31 -12.26
C ILE A 280 16.35 -0.38 -11.17
N ALA A 281 16.48 -0.76 -9.90
CA ALA A 281 16.12 0.11 -8.78
C ALA A 281 16.88 1.45 -8.81
N GLN A 282 18.14 1.46 -9.29
CA GLN A 282 18.96 2.67 -9.42
C GLN A 282 18.35 3.64 -10.46
N SER A 283 17.70 3.14 -11.51
CA SER A 283 17.05 3.97 -12.53
C SER A 283 15.86 4.74 -11.96
N TYR A 284 15.16 4.18 -10.98
CA TYR A 284 13.93 4.75 -10.43
C TYR A 284 14.12 5.49 -9.11
N ASN A 285 15.06 5.04 -8.27
CA ASN A 285 15.35 5.64 -6.96
C ASN A 285 16.87 5.91 -6.78
N PRO A 286 17.52 6.69 -7.67
CA PRO A 286 18.98 6.76 -7.76
C PRO A 286 19.66 7.25 -6.49
N GLY A 287 19.14 8.30 -5.85
CA GLY A 287 19.75 8.88 -4.65
C GLY A 287 19.70 7.92 -3.45
N LEU A 288 18.58 7.23 -3.26
CA LEU A 288 18.43 6.24 -2.19
C LEU A 288 19.30 5.01 -2.46
N CYS A 289 19.30 4.51 -3.68
CA CYS A 289 20.13 3.36 -4.08
C CYS A 289 21.62 3.65 -3.91
N GLN A 290 22.09 4.83 -4.31
CA GLN A 290 23.47 5.27 -4.08
C GLN A 290 23.81 5.34 -2.60
N ARG A 291 22.89 5.83 -1.75
CA ARG A 291 23.10 5.87 -0.30
C ARG A 291 23.19 4.46 0.30
N MET A 292 22.29 3.56 -0.09
CA MET A 292 22.34 2.15 0.34
C MET A 292 23.62 1.45 -0.09
N HIS A 293 24.15 1.75 -1.29
CA HIS A 293 25.44 1.26 -1.76
C HIS A 293 26.60 1.76 -0.88
N ASN A 294 26.64 3.06 -0.59
CA ASN A 294 27.75 3.68 0.12
C ASN A 294 27.78 3.33 1.62
N GLU A 295 26.61 3.27 2.25
CA GLU A 295 26.48 3.15 3.71
C GLU A 295 26.08 1.75 4.19
N GLY A 296 25.57 0.91 3.28
CA GLY A 296 24.96 -0.38 3.59
C GLY A 296 23.50 -0.25 4.02
N PHE A 297 22.64 -1.12 3.52
CA PHE A 297 21.19 -1.06 3.78
C PHE A 297 20.86 -1.18 5.28
N PHE A 298 21.57 -2.01 6.04
CA PHE A 298 21.32 -2.14 7.49
C PHE A 298 21.44 -0.82 8.24
N LYS A 299 22.44 0.00 7.90
CA LYS A 299 22.64 1.32 8.51
C LYS A 299 21.53 2.29 8.08
N VAL A 300 21.24 2.35 6.78
CA VAL A 300 20.18 3.22 6.22
C VAL A 300 18.80 2.88 6.82
N LEU A 301 18.47 1.58 6.92
CA LEU A 301 17.24 1.09 7.53
C LEU A 301 17.19 1.41 9.03
N SER A 302 18.32 1.29 9.73
CA SER A 302 18.41 1.63 11.16
C SER A 302 18.14 3.11 11.42
N GLU A 303 18.62 4.00 10.55
CA GLU A 303 18.41 5.44 10.71
C GLU A 303 16.94 5.84 10.55
N ILE A 304 16.27 5.35 9.50
CA ILE A 304 14.83 5.61 9.32
C ILE A 304 13.98 4.87 10.37
N GLY A 305 14.43 3.70 10.84
CA GLY A 305 13.80 2.98 11.95
C GLY A 305 13.84 3.78 13.25
N ARG A 306 14.96 4.45 13.56
CA ARG A 306 15.07 5.35 14.73
C ARG A 306 14.09 6.51 14.64
N GLU A 307 13.95 7.09 13.46
CA GLU A 307 12.99 8.16 13.21
C GLU A 307 11.55 7.68 13.42
N LEU A 308 11.22 6.47 12.96
CA LEU A 308 9.92 5.84 13.18
C LEU A 308 9.64 5.59 14.66
N GLU A 309 10.59 5.01 15.40
CA GLU A 309 10.45 4.80 16.85
C GLU A 309 10.23 6.12 17.58
N THR A 310 10.96 7.17 17.20
CA THR A 310 10.82 8.50 17.80
C THR A 310 9.42 9.07 17.55
N GLU A 311 8.91 8.93 16.31
CA GLU A 311 7.56 9.38 15.98
C GLU A 311 6.48 8.59 16.74
N PHE A 312 6.65 7.26 16.86
CA PHE A 312 5.75 6.43 17.65
C PHE A 312 5.78 6.78 19.14
N ASP A 313 6.98 6.93 19.71
CA ASP A 313 7.17 7.28 21.12
C ASP A 313 6.58 8.66 21.43
N ALA A 314 6.74 9.63 20.52
CA ALA A 314 6.19 10.97 20.66
C ALA A 314 4.64 11.00 20.63
N ARG A 315 4.01 10.10 19.87
CA ARG A 315 2.54 10.08 19.71
C ARG A 315 1.82 9.18 20.71
N TYR A 316 2.39 8.03 21.02
CA TYR A 316 1.71 6.96 21.73
C TYR A 316 2.43 6.55 23.03
N GLY A 317 3.45 7.32 23.46
CA GLY A 317 4.31 6.98 24.60
C GLY A 317 5.31 5.87 24.26
N PRO A 318 6.23 5.49 25.15
CA PRO A 318 7.19 4.42 24.88
C PRO A 318 6.52 3.04 24.71
N CYS A 319 7.07 2.20 23.83
CA CYS A 319 6.68 0.78 23.68
C CYS A 319 7.79 -0.14 24.19
N GLU A 320 7.40 -1.31 24.71
CA GLU A 320 8.32 -2.36 25.18
C GLU A 320 9.13 -2.96 24.02
N ILE A 321 8.50 -3.13 22.85
CA ILE A 321 9.19 -3.57 21.64
C ILE A 321 10.04 -2.41 21.12
N LYS A 322 11.34 -2.67 20.97
CA LYS A 322 12.31 -1.73 20.43
C LYS A 322 13.02 -2.30 19.21
N LEU A 323 13.41 -1.43 18.29
CA LEU A 323 14.13 -1.82 17.07
C LEU A 323 15.59 -2.17 17.36
N LYS A 324 16.10 -3.22 16.71
CA LYS A 324 17.49 -3.69 16.79
C LYS A 324 18.41 -2.84 15.91
N LEU A 325 18.49 -1.55 16.22
CA LEU A 325 19.17 -0.54 15.40
C LEU A 325 20.70 -0.67 15.44
N TYR A 326 21.34 -0.28 14.34
CA TYR A 326 22.78 -0.08 14.28
C TYR A 326 23.29 0.88 15.38
N ASN A 327 24.32 0.45 16.12
CA ASN A 327 24.97 1.16 17.24
C ASN A 327 24.04 1.54 18.42
N ARG A 328 22.96 0.80 18.70
CA ARG A 328 22.10 1.07 19.87
C ARG A 328 22.78 0.77 21.22
N ASP A 329 23.75 -0.15 21.24
CA ASP A 329 24.43 -0.64 22.45
C ASP A 329 25.95 -0.32 22.47
N LYS A 330 26.38 0.75 21.79
CA LYS A 330 27.79 1.20 21.80
C LYS A 330 27.97 2.52 22.52
#